data_AF-A0A434MGE9-F1
#
_entry.id   AF-A0A434MGE9-F1
#
_cell.length_a   1.000
_cell.length_b   1.000
_cell.length_c   1.000
_cell.angle_alpha   90.00
_cell.angle_beta   90.00
_cell.angle_gamma   90.00
#
_symmetry.space_group_name_H-M   'P 1'
#
loop_
_entity.id
_entity.type
_entity.pdbx_description
1 polymer ?
#
loop_
_entity_poly.entity_id
_entity_poly.type
_entity_poly.pdbx_seq_one_letter_code
_entity_poly.pdbx_strand_id
1 'polypeptide(L)' 'RRIQEAREDVADAKDDQTRSKAEQFLSQLTTLEGAILPA' A
#
# COMPACT_ATOMS: atom_id res chain seq x y z
N ARG A 1 -10.98 -1.45 -0.87
CA ARG A 1 -10.94 0.03 -0.96
C ARG A 1 -9.54 0.52 -0.61
N ARG A 2 -9.10 0.49 0.65
CA ARG A 2 -7.77 1.02 1.07
C ARG A 2 -6.54 0.49 0.34
N ILE A 3 -6.49 -0.81 0.04
CA ILE A 3 -5.37 -1.39 -0.74
C ILE A 3 -5.36 -0.92 -2.19
N GLN A 4 -6.54 -0.71 -2.79
CA GLN A 4 -6.65 -0.20 -4.16
C GLN A 4 -6.26 1.28 -4.20
N GLU A 5 -6.75 2.08 -3.25
CA GLU A 5 -6.38 3.48 -3.08
C GLU A 5 -4.85 3.63 -2.90
N ALA A 6 -4.23 2.81 -2.04
CA ALA A 6 -2.77 2.84 -1.86
C ALA A 6 -1.99 2.38 -3.12
N ARG A 7 -2.56 1.51 -3.96
CA ARG A 7 -1.95 1.13 -5.25
C ARG A 7 -2.04 2.26 -6.28
N GLU A 8 -3.18 2.96 -6.31
CA GLU A 8 -3.38 4.16 -7.13
C GLU A 8 -2.41 5.27 -6.68
N ASP A 9 -2.23 5.48 -5.38
CA ASP A 9 -1.26 6.45 -4.83
C ASP A 9 0.19 6.14 -5.26
N VAL A 10 0.59 4.86 -5.30
CA VAL A 10 1.92 4.45 -5.79
C VAL A 10 2.06 4.73 -7.29
N ALA A 11 1.01 4.46 -8.07
CA ALA A 11 1.00 4.66 -9.51
C ALA A 11 0.99 6.14 -9.90
N ASP A 12 0.25 6.97 -9.17
CA ASP A 12 0.08 8.41 -9.43
C ASP A 12 1.19 9.26 -8.80
N ALA A 13 2.07 8.67 -7.99
CA ALA A 13 3.20 9.36 -7.37
C ALA A 13 4.15 9.95 -8.42
N LYS A 14 4.35 11.28 -8.35
CA LYS A 14 5.20 12.05 -9.27
C LYS A 14 6.65 12.18 -8.81
N ASP A 15 6.93 11.78 -7.58
CA ASP A 15 8.25 11.84 -6.97
C ASP A 15 8.50 10.59 -6.12
N ASP A 16 9.78 10.26 -5.95
CA ASP A 16 10.19 9.03 -5.28
C ASP A 16 9.88 9.03 -3.79
N GLN A 17 9.79 10.20 -3.15
CA GLN A 17 9.47 10.30 -1.73
C GLN A 17 8.00 9.93 -1.48
N THR A 18 7.10 10.47 -2.32
CA THR A 18 5.67 10.16 -2.33
C THR A 18 5.45 8.70 -2.68
N ARG A 19 6.14 8.18 -3.71
CA ARG A 19 6.07 6.76 -4.07
C ARG A 19 6.51 5.86 -2.93
N SER A 20 7.67 6.14 -2.33
CA SER A 20 8.21 5.32 -1.21
C SER A 20 7.27 5.28 -0.02
N LYS A 21 6.62 6.41 0.31
CA LYS A 21 5.65 6.48 1.40
C LYS A 21 4.39 5.67 1.09
N ALA A 22 3.87 5.77 -0.13
CA ALA A 22 2.70 5.00 -0.57
C ALA A 22 3.01 3.50 -0.61
N GLU A 23 4.20 3.10 -1.06
CA GLU A 23 4.66 1.70 -1.06
C GLU A 23 4.76 1.13 0.36
N GLN A 24 5.34 1.88 1.31
CA GLN A 24 5.39 1.48 2.72
C GLN A 24 3.99 1.30 3.30
N PHE A 25 3.07 2.21 3.01
CA PHE A 25 1.70 2.11 3.48
C PHE A 25 0.97 0.91 2.87
N LEU A 26 1.13 0.69 1.56
CA LEU A 26 0.58 -0.47 0.86
C LEU A 26 1.09 -1.78 1.49
N SER A 27 2.39 -1.87 1.77
CA SER A 27 3.00 -3.04 2.43
C SER A 27 2.39 -3.33 3.80
N GLN A 28 2.10 -2.28 4.60
CA GLN A 28 1.44 -2.45 5.89
C GLN A 28 0.02 -2.98 5.71
N LEU A 29 -0.74 -2.45 4.75
CA LEU A 29 -2.11 -2.88 4.48
C LEU A 29 -2.18 -4.35 4.02
N THR A 30 -1.30 -4.77 3.12
CA THR A 30 -1.27 -6.16 2.64
C THR A 30 -0.83 -7.14 3.72
N THR A 31 0.08 -6.72 4.61
CA THR A 31 0.49 -7.54 5.76
C THR A 31 -0.67 -7.78 6.71
N LEU A 32 -1.44 -6.73 7.01
CA LEU A 32 -2.64 -6.84 7.85
C LEU A 32 -3.73 -7.70 7.21
N GLU A 33 -3.93 -7.59 5.89
CA GLU A 33 -4.86 -8.46 5.16
C GLU A 33 -4.45 -9.95 5.24
N GLY A 34 -3.15 -10.23 5.07
CA GLY A 34 -2.61 -11.59 5.22
C GLY A 34 -2.71 -12.13 6.65
N ALA A 35 -2.58 -11.28 7.66
CA ALA A 35 -2.70 -11.67 9.07
C ALA A 35 -4.16 -11.98 9.50
N ILE A 36 -5.16 -11.54 8.73
CA ILE A 36 -6.58 -11.81 9.00
C ILE A 36 -7.00 -13.19 8.46
N LEU A 37 -6.20 -13.82 7.60
CA LEU A 37 -6.43 -15.20 7.17
C LEU A 37 -5.75 -16.16 8.16
N PRO A 38 -6.51 -16.94 8.96
CA PRO A 38 -5.92 -17.98 9.79
C PRO A 38 -5.29 -19.06 8.89
N ALA A 39 -4.09 -19.50 9.27
CA ALA A 39 -3.30 -20.53 8.60
C ALA A 39 -4.03 -21.87 8.47
#